data_AF-A0A5C4PQX6-F1
#
_entry.id   AF-A0A5C4PQX6-F1
#
_cell.length_a   1.000
_cell.length_b   1.000
_cell.length_c   1.000
_cell.angle_alpha   90.00
_cell.angle_beta   90.00
_cell.angle_gamma   90.00
#
_symmetry.space_group_name_H-M   'P 1'
#
loop_
_entity.id
_entity.type
_entity.pdbx_description
1 polymer ?
#
loop_
_entity_poly.entity_id
_entity_poly.type
_entity_poly.pdbx_seq_one_letter_code
_entity_poly.pdbx_strand_id
1 'polypeptide(L)'
;MFISTLGYTLFKVADRNIGDVFLTLLVLGFIIGLISNWKILIQDKILWLFLLSLLSQILSWFHGIYFTPYTPSFFSLSPLANLFYFFILAYWLKGNTYYIFSTLTAYCLGVILACILHSNAPVDEFLLGLTGQRVDFGITNANHTAALAGGAILASSFIIYFFIKEFRVHLRTWYGIGYISFLIIISIINLLLVYMTFSRSTWLALCCV
;
A
#
# COMPACT_ATOMS: atom_id res chain seq x y z
N MET A 1 5.81 9.97 13.41
CA MET A 1 5.15 9.99 12.09
C MET A 1 5.70 8.94 11.15
N PHE A 2 7.02 8.83 10.94
CA PHE A 2 7.58 7.74 10.11
C PHE A 2 7.28 6.32 10.64
N ILE A 3 7.33 6.10 11.95
CA ILE A 3 6.90 4.81 12.54
C ILE A 3 5.42 4.55 12.22
N SER A 4 4.59 5.57 12.24
CA SER A 4 3.17 5.47 11.87
C SER A 4 2.99 5.17 10.38
N THR A 5 3.85 5.69 9.49
CA THR A 5 3.82 5.32 8.06
C THR A 5 4.17 3.84 7.88
N LEU A 6 5.19 3.34 8.58
CA LEU A 6 5.56 1.92 8.54
C LEU A 6 4.47 1.03 9.11
N GLY A 7 3.91 1.39 10.27
CA GLY A 7 2.82 0.64 10.90
C GLY A 7 1.57 0.60 10.02
N TYR A 8 1.24 1.72 9.37
CA TYR A 8 0.13 1.77 8.41
C TYR A 8 0.38 0.85 7.22
N THR A 9 1.53 0.94 6.54
CA THR A 9 1.77 0.13 5.33
C THR A 9 1.91 -1.35 5.64
N LEU A 10 2.38 -1.70 6.84
CA LEU A 10 2.53 -3.08 7.29
C LEU A 10 1.20 -3.71 7.74
N PHE A 11 0.40 -2.99 8.52
CA PHE A 11 -0.79 -3.58 9.16
C PHE A 11 -2.11 -3.27 8.46
N LYS A 12 -2.24 -2.23 7.64
CA LYS A 12 -3.56 -1.82 7.09
C LYS A 12 -4.32 -2.94 6.39
N VAL A 13 -3.61 -3.81 5.67
CA VAL A 13 -4.20 -4.99 5.03
C VAL A 13 -4.20 -6.19 5.97
N ALA A 14 -3.21 -6.34 6.84
CA ALA A 14 -3.04 -7.54 7.65
C ALA A 14 -3.91 -7.58 8.91
N ASP A 15 -4.11 -6.44 9.58
CA ASP A 15 -5.07 -6.23 10.66
C ASP A 15 -5.60 -4.80 10.53
N ARG A 16 -6.85 -4.70 10.09
CA ARG A 16 -7.52 -3.42 9.86
C ARG A 16 -7.59 -2.56 11.12
N ASN A 17 -7.80 -3.15 12.29
CA ASN A 17 -7.94 -2.40 13.53
C ASN A 17 -6.63 -1.70 13.90
N ILE A 18 -5.52 -2.43 13.82
CA ILE A 18 -4.17 -1.88 14.08
C ILE A 18 -3.80 -0.85 13.01
N GLY A 19 -4.07 -1.16 11.74
CA GLY A 19 -3.82 -0.24 10.63
C GLY A 19 -4.59 1.07 10.73
N ASP A 20 -5.83 1.03 11.22
CA ASP A 20 -6.68 2.22 11.43
C ASP A 20 -6.13 3.12 12.55
N VAL A 21 -5.54 2.55 13.60
CA VAL A 21 -4.82 3.33 14.63
C VAL A 21 -3.63 4.07 14.03
N PHE A 22 -2.82 3.43 13.18
CA PHE A 22 -1.71 4.12 12.52
C PHE A 22 -2.19 5.18 11.52
N LEU A 23 -3.28 4.90 10.79
CA LEU A 23 -3.89 5.86 9.87
C LEU A 23 -4.39 7.10 10.61
N THR A 24 -5.09 6.94 11.73
CA THR A 24 -5.58 8.08 12.53
C THR A 24 -4.43 8.94 13.04
N LEU A 25 -3.35 8.32 13.53
CA LEU A 25 -2.14 9.04 13.93
C LEU A 25 -1.50 9.81 12.76
N LEU A 26 -1.47 9.22 11.56
CA LEU A 26 -0.95 9.88 10.35
C LEU A 26 -1.79 11.09 9.94
N VAL A 27 -3.12 10.96 9.96
CA VAL A 27 -4.05 12.03 9.63
C VAL A 27 -3.96 13.15 10.65
N LEU A 28 -3.97 12.84 11.95
CA LEU A 28 -3.81 13.83 13.02
C LEU A 28 -2.46 14.56 12.90
N GLY A 29 -1.39 13.80 12.69
CA GLY A 29 -0.08 14.37 12.42
C GLY A 29 -0.12 15.33 11.24
N PHE A 30 -0.77 14.92 10.13
CA PHE A 30 -0.86 15.71 8.91
C PHE A 30 -1.59 17.03 9.15
N ILE A 31 -2.70 17.01 9.88
CA ILE A 31 -3.45 18.21 10.27
C ILE A 31 -2.56 19.15 11.11
N ILE A 32 -1.84 18.63 12.11
CA ILE A 32 -0.91 19.42 12.93
C ILE A 32 0.21 20.03 12.05
N GLY A 33 0.77 19.24 11.13
CA GLY A 33 1.78 19.69 10.18
C GLY A 33 1.27 20.79 9.24
N LEU A 34 0.01 20.68 8.84
CA LEU A 34 -0.67 21.63 7.98
C LEU A 34 -0.97 22.96 8.69
N ILE A 35 -1.33 22.93 9.97
CA ILE A 35 -1.49 24.14 10.79
C ILE A 35 -0.15 24.84 11.00
N SER A 36 0.91 24.07 11.29
CA SER A 36 2.24 24.63 11.56
C SER A 36 2.90 25.24 10.31
N ASN A 37 2.79 24.57 9.16
CA ASN A 37 3.43 24.97 7.89
C ASN A 37 2.45 25.47 6.83
N TRP A 38 1.33 26.06 7.25
CA TRP A 38 0.22 26.48 6.39
C TRP A 38 0.64 27.24 5.13
N LYS A 39 1.57 28.20 5.28
CA LYS A 39 2.04 29.06 4.18
C LYS A 39 2.74 28.29 3.05
N ILE A 40 3.47 27.23 3.39
CA ILE A 40 4.24 26.43 2.43
C ILE A 40 3.29 25.43 1.74
N LEU A 41 2.40 24.81 2.50
CA LEU A 41 1.54 23.74 2.01
C LEU A 41 0.43 24.22 1.07
N ILE A 42 -0.10 25.43 1.25
CA ILE A 42 -1.08 26.01 0.31
C ILE A 42 -0.51 26.23 -1.08
N GLN A 43 0.80 26.40 -1.22
CA GLN A 43 1.40 26.58 -2.54
C GLN A 43 1.44 25.26 -3.34
N ASP A 44 1.24 24.12 -2.68
CA ASP A 44 1.28 22.82 -3.32
C ASP A 44 0.00 22.56 -4.14
N LYS A 45 0.17 22.36 -5.45
CA LYS A 45 -0.93 22.07 -6.38
C LYS A 45 -1.62 20.74 -6.04
N ILE A 46 -0.89 19.77 -5.50
CA ILE A 46 -1.45 18.46 -5.15
C ILE A 46 -2.44 18.60 -3.99
N LEU A 47 -2.15 19.48 -3.03
CA LEU A 47 -3.06 19.79 -1.94
C LEU A 47 -4.36 20.44 -2.45
N TRP A 48 -4.28 21.33 -3.43
CA TRP A 48 -5.48 21.90 -4.07
C TRP A 48 -6.29 20.86 -4.82
N LEU A 49 -5.65 19.94 -5.55
CA LEU A 49 -6.35 18.83 -6.21
C LEU A 49 -7.05 17.94 -5.20
N PHE A 50 -6.43 17.69 -4.04
CA PHE A 50 -7.07 16.95 -2.94
C PHE A 50 -8.28 17.70 -2.36
N LEU A 51 -8.16 19.01 -2.11
CA LEU A 51 -9.29 19.79 -1.61
C LEU A 51 -10.44 19.88 -2.64
N LEU A 52 -10.10 20.05 -3.93
CA LEU A 52 -11.07 20.06 -5.02
C LEU A 52 -11.75 18.70 -5.19
N SER A 53 -11.04 17.60 -4.98
CA SER A 53 -11.64 16.26 -5.04
C SER A 53 -12.65 16.06 -3.91
N LEU A 54 -12.30 16.42 -2.67
CA LEU A 54 -13.23 16.41 -1.54
C LEU A 54 -14.47 17.30 -1.81
N LEU A 55 -14.24 18.50 -2.33
CA LEU A 55 -15.31 19.44 -2.67
C LEU A 55 -16.23 18.88 -3.76
N SER A 56 -15.66 18.27 -4.81
CA SER A 56 -16.42 17.60 -5.87
C SER A 56 -17.31 16.49 -5.31
N GLN A 57 -16.80 15.70 -4.36
CA GLN A 57 -17.57 14.62 -3.74
C GLN A 57 -18.70 15.15 -2.85
N ILE A 58 -18.47 16.25 -2.11
CA ILE A 58 -19.50 16.95 -1.34
C ILE A 58 -20.61 17.46 -2.27
N LEU A 59 -20.24 18.16 -3.35
CA LEU A 59 -21.20 18.69 -4.32
C LEU A 59 -22.00 17.58 -5.00
N SER A 60 -21.34 16.49 -5.39
CA SER A 60 -22.00 15.32 -5.98
C SER A 60 -23.03 14.70 -5.03
N TRP A 61 -22.72 14.61 -3.75
CA TRP A 61 -23.67 14.11 -2.75
C TRP A 61 -24.87 15.05 -2.56
N PHE A 62 -24.64 16.37 -2.41
CA PHE A 62 -25.74 17.34 -2.32
C PHE A 62 -26.64 17.31 -3.56
N HIS A 63 -26.04 17.21 -4.75
CA HIS A 63 -26.77 17.06 -6.00
C HIS A 63 -27.61 15.77 -6.00
N GLY A 64 -27.04 14.66 -5.51
CA GLY A 64 -27.78 13.41 -5.31
C GLY A 64 -29.05 13.59 -4.47
N ILE A 65 -28.94 14.28 -3.32
CA ILE A 65 -30.08 14.48 -2.41
C ILE A 65 -31.21 15.25 -3.10
N TYR A 66 -30.85 16.25 -3.90
CA TYR A 66 -31.84 17.10 -4.54
C TYR A 66 -32.57 16.39 -5.68
N PHE A 67 -31.88 15.54 -6.45
CA PHE A 67 -32.40 14.99 -7.71
C PHE A 67 -32.87 13.54 -7.65
N THR A 68 -32.49 12.77 -6.63
CA THR A 68 -32.85 11.34 -6.57
C THR A 68 -33.57 10.95 -5.28
N PRO A 69 -34.73 10.27 -5.36
CA PRO A 69 -35.47 9.80 -4.17
C PRO A 69 -34.79 8.63 -3.45
N TYR A 70 -33.69 8.09 -4.01
CA TYR A 70 -32.97 6.92 -3.50
C TYR A 70 -31.55 7.24 -3.02
N THR A 71 -31.32 8.44 -2.48
CA THR A 71 -30.01 8.72 -1.90
C THR A 71 -29.76 7.89 -0.64
N PRO A 72 -28.56 7.28 -0.51
CA PRO A 72 -28.17 6.64 0.73
C PRO A 72 -28.19 7.68 1.87
N SER A 73 -28.74 7.29 3.01
CA SER A 73 -28.92 8.14 4.19
C SER A 73 -27.61 8.63 4.82
N PHE A 74 -26.48 8.08 4.40
CA PHE A 74 -25.17 8.38 4.98
C PHE A 74 -24.25 9.03 3.94
N PHE A 75 -23.77 10.23 4.27
CA PHE A 75 -22.71 10.90 3.53
C PHE A 75 -21.40 10.12 3.69
N SER A 76 -20.78 9.73 2.56
CA SER A 76 -19.48 9.08 2.57
C SER A 76 -18.48 9.80 1.66
N LEU A 77 -17.38 10.25 2.26
CA LEU A 77 -16.23 10.80 1.54
C LEU A 77 -15.21 9.72 1.15
N SER A 78 -15.38 8.48 1.62
CA SER A 78 -14.35 7.45 1.52
C SER A 78 -13.88 7.15 0.09
N PRO A 79 -14.73 6.96 -0.93
CA PRO A 79 -14.26 6.52 -2.25
C PRO A 79 -13.17 7.41 -2.88
N LEU A 80 -13.40 8.73 -2.92
CA LEU A 80 -12.46 9.67 -3.52
C LEU A 80 -11.36 10.09 -2.52
N ALA A 81 -11.70 10.26 -1.23
CA ALA A 81 -10.70 10.58 -0.22
C ALA A 81 -9.63 9.47 -0.09
N ASN A 82 -10.03 8.20 -0.23
CA ASN A 82 -9.10 7.07 -0.20
C ASN A 82 -8.03 7.16 -1.29
N LEU A 83 -8.36 7.69 -2.47
CA LEU A 83 -7.42 7.87 -3.57
C LEU A 83 -6.35 8.90 -3.26
N PHE A 84 -6.53 9.77 -2.26
CA PHE A 84 -5.55 10.80 -1.91
C PHE A 84 -4.79 10.54 -0.61
N TYR A 85 -5.02 9.40 0.06
CA TYR A 85 -4.23 9.04 1.25
C TYR A 85 -2.73 8.90 0.96
N PHE A 86 -2.34 8.63 -0.29
CA PHE A 86 -0.93 8.64 -0.69
C PHE A 86 -0.27 10.00 -0.47
N PHE A 87 -1.01 11.11 -0.54
CA PHE A 87 -0.46 12.45 -0.32
C PHE A 87 0.00 12.64 1.14
N ILE A 88 -0.79 12.14 2.09
CA ILE A 88 -0.42 12.15 3.52
C ILE A 88 0.86 11.35 3.75
N LEU A 89 0.96 10.16 3.14
CA LEU A 89 2.18 9.35 3.21
C LEU A 89 3.38 10.07 2.58
N ALA A 90 3.21 10.63 1.38
CA ALA A 90 4.26 11.33 0.66
C ALA A 90 4.79 12.54 1.45
N TYR A 91 3.91 13.29 2.10
CA TYR A 91 4.28 14.42 2.96
C TYR A 91 5.22 13.98 4.11
N TRP A 92 4.94 12.84 4.73
CA TRP A 92 5.78 12.32 5.82
C TRP A 92 7.10 11.70 5.34
N LEU A 93 7.12 11.15 4.12
CA LEU A 93 8.31 10.60 3.50
C LEU A 93 9.32 11.68 3.08
N LYS A 94 8.86 12.91 2.78
CA LYS A 94 9.69 14.08 2.42
C LYS A 94 10.72 13.81 1.29
N GLY A 95 10.44 12.84 0.42
CA GLY A 95 11.37 12.45 -0.65
C GLY A 95 12.65 11.76 -0.18
N ASN A 96 12.77 11.39 1.11
CA ASN A 96 13.95 10.69 1.61
C ASN A 96 13.92 9.22 1.13
N THR A 97 14.94 8.81 0.37
CA THR A 97 15.06 7.46 -0.19
C THR A 97 15.03 6.37 0.87
N TYR A 98 15.65 6.59 2.04
CA TYR A 98 15.63 5.64 3.14
C TYR A 98 14.20 5.41 3.65
N TYR A 99 13.43 6.48 3.87
CA TYR A 99 12.04 6.37 4.31
C TYR A 99 11.16 5.70 3.26
N ILE A 100 11.34 6.05 1.99
CA ILE A 100 10.59 5.44 0.89
C ILE A 100 10.87 3.93 0.85
N PHE A 101 12.14 3.51 0.86
CA PHE A 101 12.50 2.10 0.81
C PHE A 101 12.01 1.32 2.03
N SER A 102 12.13 1.89 3.23
CA SER A 102 11.56 1.26 4.42
C SER A 102 10.03 1.13 4.36
N THR A 103 9.31 2.11 3.80
CA THR A 103 7.85 1.97 3.64
C THR A 103 7.45 0.94 2.60
N LEU A 104 8.21 0.83 1.51
CA LEU A 104 8.00 -0.18 0.48
C LEU A 104 8.32 -1.58 0.99
N THR A 105 9.39 -1.75 1.79
CA THR A 105 9.67 -3.05 2.42
C THR A 105 8.64 -3.42 3.47
N ALA A 106 8.18 -2.46 4.26
CA ALA A 106 7.07 -2.66 5.20
C ALA A 106 5.79 -3.08 4.46
N TYR A 107 5.51 -2.50 3.29
CA TYR A 107 4.41 -2.93 2.43
C TYR A 107 4.59 -4.39 1.95
N CYS A 108 5.76 -4.76 1.43
CA CYS A 108 6.00 -6.14 0.97
C CYS A 108 5.85 -7.17 2.09
N LEU A 109 6.30 -6.83 3.31
CA LEU A 109 6.09 -7.66 4.50
C LEU A 109 4.61 -7.69 4.92
N GLY A 110 3.92 -6.55 4.84
CA GLY A 110 2.51 -6.42 5.16
C GLY A 110 1.62 -7.31 4.29
N VAL A 111 1.95 -7.48 3.01
CA VAL A 111 1.23 -8.40 2.12
C VAL A 111 1.38 -9.86 2.58
N ILE A 112 2.60 -10.30 2.90
CA ILE A 112 2.85 -11.66 3.41
C ILE A 112 2.12 -11.86 4.75
N LEU A 113 2.22 -10.88 5.65
CA LEU A 113 1.54 -10.90 6.94
C LEU A 113 0.03 -10.98 6.78
N ALA A 114 -0.55 -10.28 5.80
CA ALA A 114 -1.98 -10.33 5.53
C ALA A 114 -2.45 -11.72 5.13
N CYS A 115 -1.72 -12.42 4.27
CA CYS A 115 -2.03 -13.81 3.91
C CYS A 115 -1.98 -14.75 5.12
N ILE A 116 -1.09 -14.49 6.08
CA ILE A 116 -0.95 -15.30 7.30
C ILE A 116 -2.08 -15.02 8.30
N LEU A 117 -2.43 -13.75 8.51
CA LEU A 117 -3.40 -13.34 9.53
C LEU A 117 -4.86 -13.50 9.11
N HIS A 118 -5.17 -13.38 7.80
CA HIS A 118 -6.54 -13.54 7.30
C HIS A 118 -6.92 -15.01 7.05
N SER A 119 -5.93 -15.88 6.86
CA SER A 119 -6.17 -17.30 6.64
C SER A 119 -6.44 -18.02 7.96
N ASN A 120 -7.45 -18.90 7.97
CA ASN A 120 -7.74 -19.77 9.12
C ASN A 120 -6.71 -20.90 9.26
N ALA A 121 -6.08 -21.30 8.15
CA ALA A 121 -5.11 -22.39 8.07
C ALA A 121 -4.01 -22.04 7.04
N PRO A 122 -3.13 -21.08 7.36
CA PRO A 122 -2.21 -20.50 6.37
C PRO A 122 -1.22 -21.54 5.79
N VAL A 123 -0.81 -22.52 6.59
CA VAL A 123 0.09 -23.59 6.14
C VAL A 123 -0.61 -24.52 5.17
N ASP A 124 -1.84 -24.93 5.47
CA ASP A 124 -2.61 -25.85 4.63
C ASP A 124 -2.99 -25.19 3.31
N GLU A 125 -3.44 -23.93 3.35
CA GLU A 125 -3.72 -23.13 2.16
C GLU A 125 -2.47 -22.96 1.28
N PHE A 126 -1.30 -22.74 1.89
CA PHE A 126 -0.04 -22.67 1.15
C PHE A 126 0.33 -24.01 0.50
N LEU A 127 0.16 -25.13 1.21
CA LEU A 127 0.40 -26.46 0.66
C LEU A 127 -0.57 -26.79 -0.48
N LEU A 128 -1.85 -26.45 -0.35
CA LEU A 128 -2.86 -26.59 -1.40
C LEU A 128 -2.49 -25.76 -2.64
N GLY A 129 -2.01 -24.54 -2.44
CA GLY A 129 -1.50 -23.70 -3.53
C GLY A 129 -0.34 -24.36 -4.30
N LEU A 130 0.55 -25.07 -3.60
CA LEU A 130 1.65 -25.80 -4.23
C LEU A 130 1.17 -27.02 -5.04
N THR A 131 0.05 -27.62 -4.65
CA THR A 131 -0.59 -28.69 -5.44
C THR A 131 -1.29 -28.18 -6.70
N GLY A 132 -1.27 -26.87 -6.96
CA GLY A 132 -1.88 -26.26 -8.14
C GLY A 132 -3.36 -25.96 -7.96
N GLN A 133 -3.85 -25.87 -6.72
CA GLN A 133 -5.20 -25.36 -6.45
C GLN A 133 -5.18 -23.83 -6.31
N ARG A 134 -6.28 -23.19 -6.70
CA ARG A 134 -6.44 -21.75 -6.54
C ARG A 134 -6.70 -21.42 -5.07
N VAL A 135 -5.95 -20.47 -4.52
CA VAL A 135 -6.05 -20.08 -3.11
C VAL A 135 -6.23 -18.57 -2.98
N ASP A 136 -7.12 -18.15 -2.07
CA ASP A 136 -7.52 -16.76 -1.89
C ASP A 136 -6.94 -16.12 -0.61
N PHE A 137 -6.48 -16.92 0.35
CA PHE A 137 -5.89 -16.50 1.65
C PHE A 137 -6.83 -15.67 2.56
N GLY A 138 -8.15 -15.81 2.40
CA GLY A 138 -9.14 -15.19 3.30
C GLY A 138 -9.24 -13.66 3.25
N ILE A 139 -8.53 -12.96 2.36
CA ILE A 139 -8.55 -11.49 2.30
C ILE A 139 -9.88 -10.96 1.76
N THR A 140 -10.17 -11.21 0.48
CA THR A 140 -11.47 -10.87 -0.16
C THR A 140 -11.74 -11.79 -1.34
N ASN A 141 -10.79 -11.87 -2.27
CA ASN A 141 -10.76 -12.81 -3.38
C ASN A 141 -9.31 -13.01 -3.85
N ALA A 142 -9.03 -14.09 -4.58
CA ALA A 142 -7.69 -14.36 -5.10
C ALA A 142 -7.12 -13.25 -5.98
N ASN A 143 -7.97 -12.53 -6.73
CA ASN A 143 -7.50 -11.46 -7.61
C ASN A 143 -6.95 -10.27 -6.81
N HIS A 144 -7.55 -9.97 -5.65
CA HIS A 144 -7.11 -8.91 -4.74
C HIS A 144 -5.79 -9.30 -4.08
N THR A 145 -5.68 -10.53 -3.59
CA THR A 145 -4.43 -11.07 -3.03
C THR A 145 -3.31 -11.05 -4.08
N ALA A 146 -3.62 -11.44 -5.32
CA ALA A 146 -2.68 -11.36 -6.44
C ALA A 146 -2.25 -9.93 -6.75
N ALA A 147 -3.16 -8.96 -6.75
CA ALA A 147 -2.84 -7.57 -7.03
C ALA A 147 -1.90 -6.98 -5.96
N LEU A 148 -2.13 -7.28 -4.68
CA LEU A 148 -1.27 -6.86 -3.58
C LEU A 148 0.13 -7.47 -3.71
N ALA A 149 0.22 -8.78 -3.92
CA ALA A 149 1.47 -9.51 -4.10
C ALA A 149 2.23 -9.05 -5.36
N GLY A 150 1.52 -8.81 -6.47
CA GLY A 150 2.09 -8.21 -7.69
C GLY A 150 2.68 -6.82 -7.44
N GLY A 151 1.98 -5.97 -6.69
CA GLY A 151 2.52 -4.67 -6.25
C GLY A 151 3.76 -4.81 -5.36
N ALA A 152 3.82 -5.83 -4.50
CA ALA A 152 4.98 -6.09 -3.65
C ALA A 152 6.21 -6.55 -4.48
N ILE A 153 5.99 -7.35 -5.53
CA ILE A 153 7.04 -7.73 -6.49
C ILE A 153 7.58 -6.46 -7.16
N LEU A 154 6.71 -5.60 -7.70
CA LEU A 154 7.11 -4.33 -8.33
C LEU A 154 7.89 -3.42 -7.38
N ALA A 155 7.44 -3.30 -6.13
CA ALA A 155 8.14 -2.51 -5.11
C ALA A 155 9.54 -3.08 -4.81
N SER A 156 9.64 -4.39 -4.62
CA SER A 156 10.92 -5.05 -4.34
C SER A 156 11.88 -4.99 -5.53
N SER A 157 11.40 -5.18 -6.77
CA SER A 157 12.22 -5.10 -7.98
C SER A 157 12.71 -3.68 -8.24
N PHE A 158 11.87 -2.66 -8.00
CA PHE A 158 12.27 -1.26 -8.06
C PHE A 158 13.39 -0.94 -7.06
N ILE A 159 13.28 -1.39 -5.81
CA ILE A 159 14.32 -1.18 -4.79
C ILE A 159 15.62 -1.89 -5.23
N ILE A 160 15.55 -3.15 -5.64
CA ILE A 160 16.72 -3.92 -6.09
C ILE A 160 17.41 -3.21 -7.27
N TYR A 161 16.65 -2.80 -8.28
CA TYR A 161 17.17 -2.05 -9.44
C TYR A 161 17.87 -0.77 -9.01
N PHE A 162 17.25 0.01 -8.12
CA PHE A 162 17.83 1.25 -7.62
C PHE A 162 19.16 1.01 -6.89
N PHE A 163 19.22 0.00 -6.02
CA PHE A 163 20.44 -0.36 -5.29
C PHE A 163 21.57 -0.81 -6.23
N ILE A 164 21.26 -1.60 -7.25
CA ILE A 164 22.25 -2.06 -8.24
C ILE A 164 22.80 -0.88 -9.06
N LYS A 165 21.94 0.06 -9.45
CA LYS A 165 22.32 1.16 -10.35
C LYS A 165 23.03 2.30 -9.64
N GLU A 166 22.45 2.82 -8.55
CA GLU A 166 22.96 4.03 -7.88
C GLU A 166 23.92 3.73 -6.73
N PHE A 167 23.77 2.59 -6.06
CA PHE A 167 24.50 2.28 -4.83
C PHE A 167 25.58 1.19 -5.01
N ARG A 168 26.27 1.18 -6.17
CA ARG A 168 27.38 0.25 -6.48
C ARG A 168 28.44 0.16 -5.37
N VAL A 169 28.70 1.24 -4.64
CA VAL A 169 29.72 1.29 -3.57
C VAL A 169 29.23 0.63 -2.28
N HIS A 170 27.93 0.65 -1.99
CA HIS A 170 27.38 0.14 -0.73
C HIS A 170 27.08 -1.37 -0.77
N LEU A 171 26.85 -1.91 -1.97
CA LEU A 171 26.82 -3.36 -2.26
C LEU A 171 28.11 -4.10 -1.85
N ARG A 172 29.22 -3.40 -1.63
CA ARG A 172 30.50 -4.00 -1.18
C ARG A 172 30.51 -4.33 0.31
N THR A 173 29.56 -3.80 1.08
CA THR A 173 29.41 -4.12 2.50
C THR A 173 28.48 -5.32 2.67
N TRP A 174 28.78 -6.20 3.63
CA TRP A 174 27.96 -7.38 3.94
C TRP A 174 26.49 -7.04 4.23
N TYR A 175 26.22 -5.84 4.77
CA TYR A 175 24.88 -5.32 5.01
C TYR A 175 24.09 -5.07 3.72
N GLY A 176 24.72 -4.52 2.68
CA GLY A 176 24.08 -4.29 1.39
C GLY A 176 23.68 -5.61 0.70
N ILE A 177 24.56 -6.60 0.75
CA ILE A 177 24.30 -7.95 0.20
C ILE A 177 23.16 -8.63 0.96
N GLY A 178 23.19 -8.57 2.30
CA GLY A 178 22.14 -9.15 3.14
C GLY A 178 20.76 -8.51 2.92
N TYR A 179 20.72 -7.19 2.69
CA TYR A 179 19.46 -6.51 2.41
C TYR A 179 18.90 -6.89 1.02
N ILE A 180 19.75 -7.00 0.01
CA ILE A 180 19.31 -7.42 -1.34
C ILE A 180 18.86 -8.88 -1.33
N SER A 181 19.58 -9.77 -0.63
CA SER A 181 19.15 -11.17 -0.52
C SER A 181 17.81 -11.28 0.19
N PHE A 182 17.58 -10.49 1.24
CA PHE A 182 16.30 -10.39 1.92
C PHE A 182 15.17 -9.92 0.97
N LEU A 183 15.41 -8.89 0.15
CA LEU A 183 14.44 -8.43 -0.85
C LEU A 183 14.14 -9.50 -1.91
N ILE A 184 15.15 -10.24 -2.36
CA ILE A 184 14.96 -11.34 -3.32
C ILE A 184 14.08 -12.43 -2.71
N ILE A 185 14.34 -12.82 -1.45
CA ILE A 185 13.53 -13.83 -0.75
C ILE A 185 12.07 -13.36 -0.65
N ILE A 186 11.84 -12.11 -0.24
CA ILE A 186 10.49 -11.53 -0.17
C ILE A 186 9.82 -11.52 -1.55
N SER A 187 10.56 -11.15 -2.60
CA SER A 187 10.03 -11.13 -3.97
C SER A 187 9.63 -12.54 -4.43
N ILE A 188 10.42 -13.57 -4.09
CA ILE A 188 10.12 -14.97 -4.42
C ILE A 188 8.84 -15.43 -3.71
N ILE A 189 8.69 -15.11 -2.42
CA ILE A 189 7.48 -15.45 -1.66
C ILE A 189 6.25 -14.78 -2.30
N ASN A 190 6.33 -13.49 -2.64
CA ASN A 190 5.22 -12.80 -3.29
C ASN A 190 4.93 -13.33 -4.71
N LEU A 191 5.96 -13.72 -5.48
CA LEU A 191 5.77 -14.37 -6.78
C LEU A 191 5.01 -15.70 -6.65
N LEU A 192 5.34 -16.47 -5.61
CA LEU A 192 4.65 -17.71 -5.31
C LEU A 192 3.19 -17.46 -4.89
N LEU A 193 2.90 -16.39 -4.13
CA LEU A 193 1.51 -15.97 -3.85
C LEU A 193 0.74 -15.60 -5.14
N VAL A 194 1.37 -14.89 -6.09
CA VAL A 194 0.77 -14.60 -7.40
C VAL A 194 0.52 -15.87 -8.21
N TYR A 195 1.41 -16.85 -8.12
CA TYR A 195 1.22 -18.15 -8.75
C TYR A 195 -0.01 -18.88 -8.17
N MET A 196 -0.11 -18.99 -6.84
CA MET A 196 -1.19 -19.71 -6.16
C MET A 196 -2.59 -19.11 -6.36
N THR A 197 -2.67 -17.81 -6.64
CA THR A 197 -3.94 -17.10 -6.85
C THR A 197 -4.48 -17.24 -8.28
N PHE A 198 -3.67 -17.73 -9.23
CA PHE A 198 -4.00 -17.88 -10.66
C PHE A 198 -4.65 -16.65 -11.33
N SER A 199 -4.26 -15.44 -10.90
CA SER A 199 -4.77 -14.20 -11.48
C SER A 199 -4.08 -13.86 -12.80
N ARG A 200 -4.77 -14.07 -13.92
CA ARG A 200 -4.24 -13.80 -15.27
C ARG A 200 -3.90 -12.32 -15.50
N SER A 201 -4.70 -11.41 -14.94
CA SER A 201 -4.47 -9.96 -15.10
C SER A 201 -3.18 -9.51 -14.42
N THR A 202 -2.87 -10.08 -13.25
CA THR A 202 -1.62 -9.79 -12.53
C THR A 202 -0.41 -10.32 -13.29
N TRP A 203 -0.49 -11.53 -13.85
CA TRP A 203 0.58 -12.08 -14.69
C TRP A 203 0.85 -11.21 -15.93
N LEU A 204 -0.20 -10.79 -16.62
CA LEU A 204 -0.06 -9.90 -17.77
C LEU A 204 0.59 -8.57 -17.38
N ALA A 205 0.16 -7.98 -16.26
CA ALA A 205 0.77 -6.76 -15.75
C ALA A 205 2.26 -6.93 -15.43
N LEU A 206 2.66 -8.03 -14.78
CA LEU A 206 4.07 -8.30 -14.47
C LEU A 206 4.92 -8.55 -15.72
N CYS A 207 4.36 -9.11 -16.80
CA CYS A 207 5.09 -9.30 -18.06
C CYS A 207 5.26 -8.00 -18.85
N CYS A 208 4.40 -7.01 -18.64
CA CYS A 208 4.46 -5.72 -19.34
C CYS A 208 5.37 -4.68 -18.66
N VAL A 209 5.86 -4.96 -17.45
CA VAL A 209 6.79 -4.09 -16.68
C VAL A 209 8.21 -4.61 -16.82
#